data_AF-A0A1I3WNG0-F1
#
_entry.id   AF-A0A1I3WNG0-F1
#
_cell.length_a   1.000
_cell.length_b   1.000
_cell.length_c   1.000
_cell.angle_alpha   90.00
_cell.angle_beta   90.00
_cell.angle_gamma   90.00
#
_symmetry.space_group_name_H-M   'P 1'
#
loop_
_entity.id
_entity.type
_entity.pdbx_description
1 polymer ?
#
loop_
_entity_poly.entity_id
_entity_poly.type
_entity_poly.pdbx_seq_one_letter_code
_entity_poly.pdbx_strand_id
1 'polypeptide(L)'
;MIKQLKNKVQNTLKEESAFTLIEMTLVLFIISVLLLLIIPNIGSYQGTAQDTGNSALETVVQTQMDLYEMEKHAAPNTLEDLHGDGFLSESQYSEVKKLFTIDSNGNLVKLNGE
;
A
#
# COMPACT_ATOMS: atom_id res chain seq x y z
N MET A 1 -28.66 -53.81 -43.11
CA MET A 1 -29.10 -52.41 -43.16
C MET A 1 -29.43 -51.83 -41.78
N ILE A 2 -30.28 -52.47 -40.98
CA ILE A 2 -30.73 -51.96 -39.65
C ILE A 2 -29.57 -51.77 -38.63
N LYS A 3 -28.53 -52.62 -38.69
CA LYS A 3 -27.36 -52.56 -37.80
C LYS A 3 -26.53 -51.27 -37.96
N GLN A 4 -26.45 -50.74 -39.18
CA GLN A 4 -25.71 -49.49 -39.46
C GLN A 4 -26.49 -48.25 -39.00
N LEU A 5 -27.81 -48.32 -39.03
CA LEU A 5 -28.68 -47.26 -38.52
C LEU A 5 -28.56 -47.11 -37.00
N LYS A 6 -28.53 -48.24 -36.27
CA LYS A 6 -28.38 -48.27 -34.81
C LYS A 6 -27.05 -47.69 -34.34
N ASN A 7 -25.95 -47.96 -35.07
CA ASN A 7 -24.62 -47.41 -34.78
C ASN A 7 -24.56 -45.88 -35.03
N LYS A 8 -25.25 -45.38 -36.05
CA LYS A 8 -25.28 -43.94 -36.36
C LYS A 8 -26.02 -43.15 -35.28
N VAL A 9 -27.11 -43.69 -34.74
CA VAL A 9 -27.86 -43.07 -33.64
C VAL A 9 -27.08 -43.10 -32.32
N GLN A 10 -26.32 -44.17 -32.05
CA GLN A 10 -25.47 -44.27 -30.85
C GLN A 10 -24.28 -43.29 -30.84
N ASN A 11 -23.83 -42.83 -32.00
CA ASN A 11 -22.73 -41.87 -32.09
C ASN A 11 -23.19 -40.40 -31.98
N THR A 12 -24.44 -40.07 -32.32
CA THR A 12 -24.98 -38.70 -32.17
C THR A 12 -25.42 -38.34 -30.75
N LEU A 13 -25.55 -39.32 -29.85
CA LEU A 13 -25.92 -39.10 -28.44
C LEU A 13 -24.69 -38.96 -27.52
N LYS A 14 -23.48 -38.81 -28.09
CA LYS A 14 -22.21 -38.79 -27.36
C LYS A 14 -21.49 -37.43 -27.40
N GLU A 15 -22.18 -36.37 -27.75
CA GLU A 15 -21.65 -35.00 -27.63
C GLU A 15 -22.48 -34.23 -26.61
N GLU A 16 -22.17 -34.45 -25.33
CA GLU A 16 -22.65 -33.62 -24.23
C GLU A 16 -21.72 -32.40 -24.14
N SER A 17 -22.20 -31.25 -24.62
CA SER A 17 -21.50 -29.97 -24.46
C SER A 17 -21.62 -29.51 -23.01
N ALA A 18 -20.60 -29.80 -22.21
CA ALA A 18 -20.48 -29.32 -20.83
C ALA A 18 -20.17 -27.81 -20.82
N PHE A 19 -21.23 -27.01 -20.69
CA PHE A 19 -21.19 -25.62 -20.26
C PHE A 19 -22.52 -25.33 -19.55
N THR A 20 -22.74 -26.01 -18.42
CA THR A 20 -23.97 -25.84 -17.65
C THR A 20 -23.86 -24.62 -16.73
N LEU A 21 -25.00 -24.05 -16.33
CA LEU A 21 -25.02 -22.97 -15.34
C LEU A 21 -24.43 -23.40 -13.98
N ILE A 22 -24.55 -24.69 -13.63
CA ILE A 22 -23.98 -25.28 -12.40
C ILE A 22 -22.45 -25.18 -12.44
N GLU A 23 -21.85 -25.42 -13.59
CA GLU A 23 -20.40 -25.32 -13.78
C GLU A 23 -19.91 -23.89 -13.57
N MET A 24 -20.61 -22.91 -14.17
CA MET A 24 -20.28 -21.49 -13.98
C MET A 24 -20.50 -21.01 -12.54
N THR A 25 -21.53 -21.49 -11.84
CA THR A 25 -21.76 -21.13 -10.44
C THR A 25 -20.72 -21.71 -9.50
N LEU A 26 -20.28 -22.95 -9.73
CA LEU A 26 -19.21 -23.57 -8.94
C LEU A 26 -17.87 -22.86 -9.15
N VAL A 27 -17.57 -22.41 -10.37
CA VAL A 27 -16.38 -21.60 -10.67
C VAL A 27 -16.43 -20.27 -9.93
N LEU A 28 -17.55 -19.53 -10.01
CA LEU A 28 -17.71 -18.26 -9.28
C LEU A 28 -17.62 -18.45 -7.76
N PHE A 29 -18.16 -19.56 -7.24
CA PHE A 29 -18.04 -19.92 -5.83
C PHE A 29 -16.57 -20.09 -5.42
N ILE A 30 -15.78 -20.87 -6.16
CA ILE A 30 -14.34 -21.05 -5.87
C ILE A 30 -13.59 -19.71 -5.98
N ILE A 31 -13.82 -18.92 -7.04
CA ILE A 31 -13.18 -17.61 -7.22
C ILE A 31 -13.53 -16.67 -6.05
N SER A 32 -14.78 -16.68 -5.57
CA SER A 32 -15.18 -15.85 -4.42
C SER A 32 -14.41 -16.19 -3.15
N VAL A 33 -14.17 -17.48 -2.87
CA VAL A 33 -13.40 -17.94 -1.71
C VAL A 33 -11.93 -17.52 -1.85
N LEU A 34 -11.35 -17.64 -3.06
CA LEU A 34 -9.98 -17.19 -3.34
C LEU A 34 -9.83 -15.67 -3.15
N LEU A 35 -10.78 -14.86 -3.62
CA LEU A 35 -10.77 -13.40 -3.43
C LEU A 35 -10.84 -13.02 -1.94
N LEU A 36 -11.68 -13.71 -1.16
CA LEU A 36 -11.75 -13.50 0.30
C LEU A 36 -10.44 -13.83 1.02
N LEU A 37 -9.60 -14.73 0.49
CA LEU A 37 -8.27 -15.02 1.05
C LEU A 37 -7.20 -14.03 0.57
N ILE A 38 -7.29 -13.54 -0.67
CA ILE A 38 -6.27 -12.65 -1.27
C ILE A 38 -6.43 -11.19 -0.80
N ILE A 39 -7.65 -10.66 -0.78
CA ILE A 39 -7.94 -9.27 -0.40
C ILE A 39 -7.39 -8.90 1.00
N PRO A 40 -7.61 -9.68 2.07
CA PRO A 40 -7.07 -9.32 3.39
C PRO A 40 -5.54 -9.34 3.44
N ASN A 41 -4.90 -10.10 2.56
CA ASN A 41 -3.44 -10.18 2.48
C ASN A 41 -2.81 -8.99 1.71
N ILE A 42 -3.59 -8.20 0.97
CA ILE A 42 -3.09 -7.03 0.22
C ILE A 42 -3.10 -5.75 1.08
N GLY A 43 -3.97 -5.67 2.09
CA GLY A 43 -4.16 -4.46 2.90
C GLY A 43 -2.94 -4.01 3.71
N SER A 44 -1.96 -4.90 3.96
CA SER A 44 -0.78 -4.61 4.79
C SER A 44 0.38 -3.93 4.04
N TYR A 45 0.38 -3.94 2.70
CA TYR A 45 1.50 -3.37 1.93
C TYR A 45 1.54 -1.83 1.94
N GLN A 46 0.40 -1.17 2.15
CA GLN A 46 0.34 0.29 2.20
C GLN A 46 0.91 0.86 3.50
N GLY A 47 0.67 0.18 4.64
CA GLY A 47 1.18 0.61 5.95
C GLY A 47 2.71 0.56 6.04
N THR A 48 3.31 -0.58 5.71
CA THR A 48 4.77 -0.75 5.77
C THR A 48 5.53 0.22 4.85
N ALA A 49 4.98 0.51 3.66
CA ALA A 49 5.57 1.49 2.75
C ALA A 49 5.49 2.91 3.33
N GLN A 50 4.36 3.27 3.94
CA GLN A 50 4.17 4.56 4.60
C GLN A 50 5.12 4.72 5.79
N ASP A 51 5.28 3.68 6.63
CA ASP A 51 6.15 3.73 7.81
C ASP A 51 7.63 3.88 7.42
N THR A 52 8.07 3.15 6.38
CA THR A 52 9.43 3.28 5.84
C THR A 52 9.66 4.68 5.27
N GLY A 53 8.68 5.24 4.55
CA GLY A 53 8.72 6.62 4.06
C GLY A 53 8.81 7.65 5.19
N ASN A 54 8.03 7.47 6.26
CA ASN A 54 8.04 8.35 7.42
C ASN A 54 9.38 8.31 8.16
N SER A 55 10.01 7.14 8.31
CA SER A 55 11.33 7.00 8.93
C SER A 55 12.46 7.62 8.09
N ALA A 56 12.37 7.49 6.75
CA ALA A 56 13.30 8.18 5.86
C ALA A 56 13.15 9.70 5.97
N LEU A 57 11.91 10.20 6.03
CA LEU A 57 11.63 11.62 6.21
C LEU A 57 12.16 12.15 7.56
N GLU A 58 11.99 11.39 8.64
CA GLU A 58 12.56 11.69 9.97
C GLU A 58 14.08 11.87 9.91
N THR A 59 14.78 10.96 9.23
CA THR A 59 16.24 11.01 9.06
C THR A 59 16.68 12.24 8.26
N VAL A 60 15.94 12.59 7.21
CA VAL A 60 16.23 13.78 6.39
C VAL A 60 16.07 15.05 7.22
N VAL A 61 14.97 15.18 7.97
CA VAL A 61 14.73 16.35 8.82
C VAL A 61 15.78 16.46 9.93
N GLN A 62 16.16 15.35 10.57
CA GLN A 62 17.24 15.37 11.56
C GLN A 62 18.55 15.87 10.94
N THR A 63 18.90 15.41 9.73
CA THR A 63 20.08 15.91 9.02
C THR A 63 19.98 17.41 8.76
N GLN A 64 18.79 17.93 8.45
CA GLN A 64 18.59 19.37 8.27
C GLN A 64 18.69 20.15 9.58
N MET A 65 18.23 19.59 10.69
CA MET A 65 18.41 20.16 12.03
C MET A 65 19.89 20.23 12.42
N ASP A 66 20.65 19.17 12.14
CA ASP A 66 22.09 19.12 12.40
C ASP A 66 22.83 20.18 11.56
N LEU A 67 22.45 20.33 10.28
CA LEU A 67 23.02 21.37 9.41
C LEU A 67 22.67 22.78 9.89
N TYR A 68 21.44 22.99 10.34
CA TYR A 68 21.01 24.25 10.93
C TYR A 68 21.83 24.57 12.18
N GLU A 69 22.04 23.59 13.06
CA GLU A 69 22.87 23.77 14.26
C GLU A 69 24.34 24.07 13.92
N MET A 70 24.88 23.42 12.87
CA MET A 70 26.22 23.70 12.37
C MET A 70 26.37 25.14 11.83
N GLU A 71 25.36 25.67 11.14
CA GLU A 71 25.41 27.00 10.52
C GLU A 71 25.06 28.12 11.50
N LYS A 72 24.06 27.90 12.37
CA LYS A 72 23.51 28.92 13.28
C LYS A 72 24.02 28.80 14.71
N HIS A 73 24.78 27.76 15.03
CA HIS A 73 25.27 27.45 16.38
C HIS A 73 24.15 27.33 17.43
N ALA A 74 22.94 26.99 16.98
CA ALA A 74 21.75 26.85 17.81
C ALA A 74 20.82 25.83 17.16
N ALA A 75 20.16 25.00 17.97
CA ALA A 75 19.13 24.09 17.49
C ALA A 75 17.89 24.89 17.00
N PRO A 76 17.19 24.40 15.96
CA PRO A 76 15.94 25.02 15.52
C PRO A 76 14.87 24.81 16.60
N ASN A 77 14.08 25.85 16.89
CA ASN A 77 13.00 25.77 17.87
C ASN A 77 11.69 25.31 17.21
N THR A 78 11.55 25.58 15.91
CA THR A 78 10.35 25.30 15.13
C THR A 78 10.68 24.73 13.76
N LEU A 79 9.75 23.99 13.16
CA LEU A 79 9.88 23.55 11.77
C LEU A 79 9.86 24.73 10.80
N GLU A 80 9.28 25.85 11.23
CA GLU A 80 9.29 27.14 10.51
C GLU A 80 10.71 27.73 10.42
N ASP A 81 11.58 27.52 11.40
CA ASP A 81 12.99 27.98 11.34
C ASP A 81 13.74 27.25 10.22
N LEU A 82 13.51 25.93 10.10
CA LEU A 82 14.09 25.10 9.04
C LEU A 82 13.56 25.46 7.65
N HIS A 83 12.28 25.81 7.55
CA HIS A 83 11.69 26.22 6.28
C HIS A 83 12.11 27.65 5.88
N GLY A 84 12.06 28.59 6.83
CA GLY A 84 12.40 29.99 6.60
C GLY A 84 13.85 30.20 6.16
N ASP A 85 14.76 29.40 6.69
CA ASP A 85 16.18 29.43 6.31
C ASP A 85 16.52 28.52 5.12
N GLY A 86 15.52 27.84 4.53
CA GLY A 86 15.66 27.09 3.28
C GLY A 86 16.23 25.66 3.43
N PHE A 87 16.32 25.13 4.64
CA PHE A 87 16.74 23.75 4.90
C PHE A 87 15.65 22.73 4.53
N LEU A 88 14.38 23.13 4.50
CA LEU A 88 13.26 22.32 4.02
C LEU A 88 12.58 22.96 2.82
N SER A 89 12.27 22.16 1.80
CA SER A 89 11.35 22.59 0.73
C SER A 89 9.91 22.69 1.24
N GLU A 90 9.08 23.49 0.58
CA GLU A 90 7.63 23.61 0.86
C GLU A 90 6.92 22.24 0.92
N SER A 91 7.26 21.33 0.01
CA SER A 91 6.73 19.97 0.02
C SER A 91 7.12 19.18 1.27
N GLN A 92 8.38 19.25 1.68
CA GLN A 92 8.87 18.56 2.87
C GLN A 92 8.27 19.19 4.14
N TYR A 93 8.23 20.52 4.23
CA TYR A 93 7.63 21.22 5.36
C TYR A 93 6.15 20.85 5.55
N SER A 94 5.37 20.79 4.46
CA SER A 94 3.96 20.38 4.52
C SER A 94 3.77 18.94 5.00
N GLU A 95 4.62 18.02 4.56
CA GLU A 95 4.54 16.61 4.97
C GLU A 95 5.01 16.41 6.41
N VAL A 96 6.14 17.00 6.78
CA VAL A 96 6.72 16.90 8.12
C VAL A 96 5.77 17.51 9.16
N LYS A 97 5.17 18.68 8.88
CA LYS A 97 4.22 19.35 9.79
C LYS A 97 2.97 18.51 10.11
N LYS A 98 2.60 17.56 9.26
CA LYS A 98 1.46 16.65 9.51
C LYS A 98 1.81 15.51 10.46
N LEU A 99 3.09 15.16 10.56
CA LEU A 99 3.57 13.95 11.19
C LEU A 99 4.49 14.19 12.38
N PHE A 100 5.19 15.33 12.42
CA PHE A 100 6.25 15.65 13.37
C PHE A 100 6.16 17.11 13.88
N THR A 101 6.72 17.35 15.05
CA THR A 101 6.95 18.68 15.64
C THR A 101 8.29 18.71 16.35
N ILE A 102 8.82 19.90 16.65
CA ILE A 102 10.00 20.06 17.50
C ILE A 102 9.55 20.29 18.94
N ASP A 103 10.17 19.60 19.90
CA ASP A 103 9.93 19.77 21.33
C ASP A 103 10.73 20.97 21.91
N SER A 104 10.47 21.32 23.18
CA SER A 104 11.16 22.43 23.85
C SER A 104 12.67 22.21 24.03
N ASN A 105 13.19 21.03 23.73
CA ASN A 105 14.60 20.67 23.84
C ASN A 105 15.30 20.66 22.46
N GLY A 106 14.58 20.98 21.38
CA GLY A 106 15.11 20.96 20.02
C GLY A 106 15.13 19.58 19.38
N ASN A 107 14.37 18.60 19.88
CA ASN A 107 14.26 17.26 19.28
C ASN A 107 13.02 17.13 18.40
N LEU A 108 13.14 16.34 17.34
CA LEU A 108 12.02 15.98 16.47
C LEU A 108 11.16 14.88 17.14
N VAL A 109 9.85 15.11 17.27
CA VAL A 109 8.89 14.17 17.89
C VAL A 109 7.67 13.96 16.99
N LYS A 110 7.09 12.74 17.01
CA LYS A 110 5.91 12.36 16.20
C LYS A 110 4.61 12.86 16.83
N LEU A 111 3.68 13.36 16.00
CA LEU A 111 2.38 13.92 16.44
C LEU A 111 1.34 12.85 16.79
N ASN A 112 1.43 11.63 16.23
CA ASN A 112 0.38 10.61 16.29
C ASN A 112 0.84 9.20 16.70
N GLY A 113 1.79 9.06 17.64
CA GLY A 113 2.02 7.76 18.28
C GLY A 113 3.38 7.62 18.96
N GLU A 114 3.33 7.08 20.20
CA GLU A 114 4.38 6.56 21.11
C GLU A 114 5.84 6.96 20.89
#